data_AF-A0A4V2MI71-F1
#
_entry.id   AF-A0A4V2MI71-F1
#
_cell.length_a   1.000
_cell.length_b   1.000
_cell.length_c   1.000
_cell.angle_alpha   90.00
_cell.angle_beta   90.00
_cell.angle_gamma   90.00
#
_symmetry.space_group_name_H-M   'P 1'
#
loop_
_entity.id
_entity.type
_entity.pdbx_description
1 polymer ?
#
loop_
_entity_poly.entity_id
_entity_poly.type
_entity_poly.pdbx_seq_one_letter_code
_entity_poly.pdbx_strand_id
1 'polypeptide(L)'
;MKKLIFLLLLFPTIVLAQLRPGRYTIKLDANSKVMQFNATWNLILANGCENFSCTEQIFDVIAVPGMPKYFTIKNLKSNKYLTFSELQGTLSGISPAVKLEPLMAGTNKRFQQFYITTDKDVYYTIQPKVLTSRNEVFLGTQFRDVNTGGTAVLFDYKNRDYNPVEYDKTTNIIWVFTPVPLGTVSRTPVATPMVADRTLRSEPVIVAPPSANKIDIDFKTGADNLEMKPFQENVEIRILIRNKADAILLNSNKDQNWPNNSIKRVTVPLPADITVDDLREIHVYRNRKNGGTPTTTIFNIAEKDNWNVNKISATAKIKENGMLKTHRFNDFVSSEGITRPLFRFVYEGGDGSSEGQVFKGVLSSISASNPATPTPRTAVVNPIVKIETLTGGDDLRGGNDNLNILIRLKIRPVRNIALNNINAGRNWRNFTEKTTIKTITAAPFNFDDIEDIVLRHTGGGGIGADNWYLDKLKITLTIGGETRVLVDQVAAPIHYFTGDSRSKTFQIIR
;
A
#
# COMPACT_ATOMS: atom_id res chain seq x y z
N MET A 1 -44.32 -21.14 -13.63
CA MET A 1 -43.57 -20.03 -12.99
C MET A 1 -42.13 -20.43 -12.58
N LYS A 2 -41.33 -21.03 -13.48
CA LYS A 2 -39.91 -21.39 -13.20
C LYS A 2 -38.93 -21.02 -14.32
N LYS A 3 -39.37 -20.28 -15.34
CA LYS A 3 -38.53 -19.87 -16.48
C LYS A 3 -38.26 -18.35 -16.56
N LEU A 4 -38.74 -17.55 -15.61
CA LEU A 4 -38.59 -16.08 -15.65
C LEU A 4 -37.53 -15.51 -14.69
N ILE A 5 -36.94 -16.32 -13.81
CA ILE A 5 -35.97 -15.84 -12.80
C ILE A 5 -34.52 -15.89 -13.31
N PHE A 6 -34.24 -16.61 -14.40
CA PHE A 6 -32.86 -16.73 -14.92
C PHE A 6 -32.42 -15.57 -15.83
N LEU A 7 -33.33 -14.68 -16.23
CA LEU A 7 -33.02 -13.57 -17.15
C LEU A 7 -32.54 -12.29 -16.42
N LEU A 8 -32.64 -12.24 -15.09
CA LEU A 8 -32.23 -11.07 -14.27
C LEU A 8 -30.80 -11.16 -13.71
N LEU A 9 -30.06 -12.25 -13.98
CA LEU A 9 -28.68 -12.45 -13.52
C LEU A 9 -27.61 -12.22 -14.59
N LEU A 10 -28.00 -11.74 -15.79
CA LEU A 10 -27.10 -11.55 -16.94
C LEU A 10 -27.13 -10.13 -17.54
N PHE A 11 -27.66 -9.14 -16.83
CA PHE A 11 -27.34 -7.76 -17.15
C PHE A 11 -26.04 -7.41 -16.44
N PRO A 12 -24.89 -7.26 -17.13
CA PRO A 12 -23.83 -6.46 -16.55
C PRO A 12 -24.48 -5.12 -16.24
N THR A 13 -24.55 -4.75 -14.97
CA THR A 13 -24.85 -3.38 -14.60
C THR A 13 -23.86 -2.54 -15.40
N ILE A 14 -24.34 -1.87 -16.44
CA ILE A 14 -23.60 -0.84 -17.15
C ILE A 14 -23.47 0.27 -16.11
N VAL A 15 -22.47 0.12 -15.26
CA VAL A 15 -22.04 1.16 -14.35
C VAL A 15 -21.44 2.19 -15.29
N LEU A 16 -22.26 3.15 -15.70
CA LEU A 16 -21.82 4.35 -16.40
C LEU A 16 -20.56 4.84 -15.69
N ALA A 17 -19.49 5.01 -16.45
CA ALA A 17 -18.16 5.31 -15.93
C ALA A 17 -18.15 6.70 -15.28
N GLN A 18 -18.57 6.76 -14.01
CA GLN A 18 -18.54 7.98 -13.23
C GLN A 18 -17.11 8.21 -12.73
N LEU A 19 -16.60 9.43 -12.88
CA LEU A 19 -15.32 9.83 -12.31
C LEU A 19 -15.30 9.56 -10.81
N ARG A 20 -14.32 8.77 -10.35
CA ARG A 20 -14.14 8.44 -8.94
C ARG A 20 -13.06 9.31 -8.30
N PRO A 21 -13.15 9.64 -7.00
CA PRO A 21 -12.03 10.24 -6.30
C PRO A 21 -10.78 9.36 -6.41
N GLY A 22 -9.62 9.98 -6.63
CA GLY A 22 -8.38 9.25 -6.87
C GLY A 22 -7.30 10.13 -7.48
N ARG A 23 -6.19 9.50 -7.87
CA ARG A 23 -5.05 10.17 -8.49
C ARG A 23 -5.05 9.97 -9.99
N TYR A 24 -4.82 11.03 -10.74
CA TYR A 24 -4.95 11.05 -12.19
C TYR A 24 -3.84 11.85 -12.87
N THR A 25 -3.53 11.47 -14.10
CA THR A 25 -3.03 12.42 -15.11
C THR A 25 -4.23 12.90 -15.93
N ILE A 26 -4.29 14.19 -16.22
CA ILE A 26 -5.42 14.81 -16.93
C ILE A 26 -4.91 15.15 -18.33
N LYS A 27 -5.37 14.41 -19.34
CA LYS A 27 -4.90 14.50 -20.74
C LYS A 27 -5.90 15.27 -21.59
N LEU A 28 -5.41 16.15 -22.45
CA LEU A 28 -6.24 16.75 -23.47
C LEU A 28 -6.53 15.69 -24.55
N ASP A 29 -7.79 15.49 -24.90
CA ASP A 29 -8.18 14.47 -25.88
C ASP A 29 -7.52 14.71 -27.25
N ALA A 30 -7.55 15.95 -27.72
CA ALA A 30 -7.13 16.32 -29.09
C ALA A 30 -5.69 15.93 -29.47
N ASN A 31 -4.77 15.88 -28.50
CA ASN A 31 -3.35 15.63 -28.76
C ASN A 31 -2.67 14.71 -27.71
N SER A 32 -3.44 14.17 -26.76
CA SER A 32 -2.95 13.37 -25.63
C SER A 32 -1.91 14.05 -24.72
N LYS A 33 -1.70 15.37 -24.83
CA LYS A 33 -0.79 16.10 -23.93
C LYS A 33 -1.39 16.19 -22.53
N VAL A 34 -0.52 16.18 -21.54
CA VAL A 34 -0.91 16.16 -20.13
C VAL A 34 -0.90 17.58 -19.59
N MET A 35 -1.91 17.88 -18.78
CA MET A 35 -1.92 19.07 -17.94
C MET A 35 -0.72 19.03 -17.00
N GLN A 36 0.13 20.05 -17.07
CA GLN A 36 1.32 20.19 -16.25
C GLN A 36 1.35 21.57 -15.61
N PHE A 37 1.92 21.64 -14.42
CA PHE A 37 2.26 22.90 -13.80
C PHE A 37 3.75 23.22 -13.93
N ASN A 38 4.08 24.42 -14.43
CA ASN A 38 5.47 24.81 -14.68
C ASN A 38 6.11 25.53 -13.48
N ALA A 39 7.39 25.89 -13.60
CA ALA A 39 8.15 26.56 -12.53
C ALA A 39 7.65 27.99 -12.21
N THR A 40 6.97 28.66 -13.15
CA THR A 40 6.42 30.02 -12.96
C THR A 40 5.00 30.03 -12.45
N TRP A 41 4.53 28.88 -11.96
CA TRP A 41 3.21 28.70 -11.39
C TRP A 41 2.03 28.83 -12.36
N ASN A 42 2.27 28.55 -13.64
CA ASN A 42 1.25 28.52 -14.68
C ASN A 42 0.87 27.08 -15.07
N LEU A 43 -0.40 26.89 -15.41
CA LEU A 43 -0.92 25.64 -15.93
C LEU A 43 -0.70 25.60 -17.45
N ILE A 44 -0.03 24.58 -17.95
CA ILE A 44 0.35 24.41 -19.36
C ILE A 44 0.09 22.98 -19.84
N LEU A 45 0.09 22.76 -21.16
CA LEU A 45 0.19 21.44 -21.75
C LEU A 45 1.65 21.04 -21.94
N ALA A 46 1.97 19.81 -21.55
CA ALA A 46 3.27 19.21 -21.75
C ALA A 46 3.14 17.78 -22.29
N ASN A 47 4.24 17.24 -22.82
CA ASN A 47 4.29 15.83 -23.17
C ASN A 47 4.19 15.00 -21.89
N GLY A 48 3.41 13.91 -21.93
CA GLY A 48 3.29 13.03 -20.78
C GLY A 48 4.63 12.37 -20.45
N CYS A 49 4.97 12.32 -19.17
CA CYS A 49 6.19 11.66 -18.75
C CYS A 49 6.02 10.13 -18.70
N GLU A 50 7.06 9.41 -19.10
CA GLU A 50 7.08 7.96 -18.97
C GLU A 50 6.98 7.56 -17.50
N ASN A 51 6.18 6.52 -17.23
CA ASN A 51 6.00 5.91 -15.91
C ASN A 51 5.55 6.86 -14.79
N PHE A 52 4.75 7.90 -15.11
CA PHE A 52 4.19 8.83 -14.11
C PHE A 52 5.24 9.52 -13.22
N SER A 53 6.42 9.73 -13.76
CA SER A 53 7.56 10.27 -13.02
C SER A 53 7.47 11.76 -12.70
N CYS A 54 6.71 12.51 -13.49
CA CYS A 54 6.53 13.94 -13.32
C CYS A 54 5.39 14.22 -12.35
N THR A 55 5.73 14.35 -11.06
CA THR A 55 4.79 14.72 -9.99
C THR A 55 3.97 16.00 -10.32
N GLU A 56 4.52 16.92 -11.11
CA GLU A 56 3.85 18.13 -11.59
C GLU A 56 2.68 17.88 -12.56
N GLN A 57 2.60 16.69 -13.17
CA GLN A 57 1.54 16.27 -14.09
C GLN A 57 0.43 15.47 -13.40
N ILE A 58 0.53 15.30 -12.08
CA ILE A 58 -0.29 14.36 -11.31
C ILE A 58 -1.17 15.10 -10.33
N PHE A 59 -2.45 14.76 -10.34
CA PHE A 59 -3.48 15.45 -9.58
C PHE A 59 -4.31 14.47 -8.78
N ASP A 60 -4.51 14.77 -7.49
CA ASP A 60 -5.54 14.14 -6.68
C ASP A 60 -6.88 14.84 -6.98
N VAL A 61 -7.85 14.07 -7.46
CA VAL A 61 -9.22 14.50 -7.72
C VAL A 61 -10.06 14.04 -6.53
N ILE A 62 -10.62 15.00 -5.78
CA ILE A 62 -11.25 14.75 -4.48
C ILE A 62 -12.71 15.17 -4.58
N ALA A 63 -13.65 14.27 -4.27
CA ALA A 63 -15.08 14.61 -4.28
C ALA A 63 -15.42 15.64 -3.19
N VAL A 64 -16.29 16.59 -3.53
CA VAL A 64 -16.85 17.54 -2.58
C VAL A 64 -18.02 16.86 -1.84
N PRO A 65 -17.95 16.72 -0.50
CA PRO A 65 -19.01 16.06 0.26
C PRO A 65 -20.38 16.71 0.04
N GLY A 66 -21.40 15.89 -0.22
CA GLY A 66 -22.78 16.34 -0.44
C GLY A 66 -23.04 17.04 -1.79
N MET A 67 -22.06 17.16 -2.68
CA MET A 67 -22.23 17.79 -3.99
C MET A 67 -21.82 16.83 -5.12
N PRO A 68 -22.76 16.01 -5.64
CA PRO A 68 -22.48 15.07 -6.73
C PRO A 68 -21.87 15.77 -7.94
N LYS A 69 -20.87 15.15 -8.57
CA LYS A 69 -20.10 15.67 -9.72
C LYS A 69 -19.24 16.91 -9.44
N TYR A 70 -19.17 17.39 -8.20
CA TYR A 70 -18.24 18.44 -7.81
C TYR A 70 -16.97 17.85 -7.21
N PHE A 71 -15.82 18.34 -7.68
CA PHE A 71 -14.51 17.90 -7.24
C PHE A 71 -13.59 19.08 -6.94
N THR A 72 -12.60 18.85 -6.10
CA THR A 72 -11.39 19.69 -6.05
C THR A 72 -10.25 18.94 -6.74
N ILE A 73 -9.34 19.69 -7.37
CA ILE A 73 -8.21 19.14 -8.11
C ILE A 73 -6.94 19.65 -7.43
N LYS A 74 -6.14 18.75 -6.86
CA LYS A 74 -4.95 19.07 -6.08
C LYS A 74 -3.71 18.53 -6.77
N ASN A 75 -2.75 19.38 -7.07
CA ASN A 75 -1.50 18.95 -7.68
C ASN A 75 -0.61 18.26 -6.64
N LEU A 76 -0.04 17.12 -7.01
CA LEU A 76 0.73 16.28 -6.11
C LEU A 76 2.06 16.93 -5.69
N LYS A 77 2.79 17.53 -6.63
CA LYS A 77 4.10 18.16 -6.36
C LYS A 77 4.00 19.38 -5.45
N SER A 78 3.12 20.31 -5.79
CA SER A 78 2.99 21.58 -5.08
C SER A 78 2.12 21.49 -3.83
N ASN A 79 1.34 20.42 -3.67
CA ASN A 79 0.35 20.25 -2.60
C ASN A 79 -0.74 21.36 -2.60
N LYS A 80 -0.89 22.08 -3.72
CA LYS A 80 -1.84 23.20 -3.92
C LYS A 80 -3.03 22.75 -4.78
N TYR A 81 -4.13 23.48 -4.68
CA TYR A 81 -5.38 23.23 -5.38
C TYR A 81 -5.52 24.13 -6.59
N LEU A 82 -6.13 23.60 -7.65
CA LEU A 82 -6.58 24.39 -8.78
C LEU A 82 -7.61 25.40 -8.29
N THR A 83 -7.33 26.68 -8.55
CA THR A 83 -8.16 27.79 -8.15
C THR A 83 -8.43 28.69 -9.35
N PHE A 84 -9.68 29.13 -9.48
CA PHE A 84 -10.07 30.12 -10.48
C PHE A 84 -10.31 31.49 -9.83
N SER A 85 -9.96 32.57 -10.52
CA SER A 85 -10.28 33.92 -10.06
C SER A 85 -11.79 34.18 -10.10
N GLU A 86 -12.26 35.13 -9.31
CA GLU A 86 -13.65 35.54 -9.36
C GLU A 86 -14.05 35.96 -10.79
N LEU A 87 -15.20 35.46 -11.23
CA LEU A 87 -15.78 35.85 -12.51
C LEU A 87 -16.25 37.29 -12.39
N GLN A 88 -15.50 38.24 -12.95
CA GLN A 88 -15.94 39.62 -13.01
C GLN A 88 -17.19 39.68 -13.89
N GLY A 89 -18.34 39.97 -13.29
CA GLY A 89 -19.68 39.86 -13.87
C GLY A 89 -19.99 40.85 -15.00
N THR A 90 -18.99 41.39 -15.69
CA THR A 90 -19.15 42.45 -16.70
C THR A 90 -18.33 42.14 -17.94
N LEU A 91 -19.02 41.57 -18.94
CA LEU A 91 -18.95 41.79 -20.40
C LEU A 91 -17.58 41.93 -21.12
N SER A 92 -16.44 41.75 -20.47
CA SER A 92 -15.13 42.10 -21.04
C SER A 92 -14.40 40.93 -21.70
N GLY A 93 -15.01 39.75 -21.83
CA GLY A 93 -14.39 38.60 -22.50
C GLY A 93 -13.13 38.08 -21.80
N ILE A 94 -12.82 38.56 -20.59
CA ILE A 94 -11.65 38.13 -19.83
C ILE A 94 -12.03 36.84 -19.10
N SER A 95 -11.51 35.71 -19.60
CA SER A 95 -11.65 34.43 -18.93
C SER A 95 -11.07 34.47 -17.52
N PRO A 96 -11.68 33.79 -16.54
CA PRO A 96 -11.12 33.71 -15.20
C PRO A 96 -9.73 33.09 -15.27
N ALA A 97 -8.79 33.69 -14.54
CA ALA A 97 -7.44 33.18 -14.43
C ALA A 97 -7.45 31.85 -13.66
N VAL A 98 -6.58 30.93 -14.06
CA VAL A 98 -6.39 29.63 -13.42
C VAL A 98 -4.99 29.56 -12.81
N LYS A 99 -4.92 29.21 -11.53
CA LYS A 99 -3.65 29.07 -10.80
C LYS A 99 -3.72 27.97 -9.75
N LEU A 100 -2.58 27.63 -9.16
CA LEU A 100 -2.51 26.74 -7.99
C LEU A 100 -2.33 27.55 -6.70
N GLU A 101 -3.22 27.36 -5.73
CA GLU A 101 -3.16 28.04 -4.43
C GLU A 101 -3.34 27.06 -3.26
N PRO A 102 -2.92 27.44 -2.03
CA PRO A 102 -3.25 26.67 -0.82
C PRO A 102 -4.76 26.47 -0.66
N LEU A 103 -5.16 25.47 0.14
CA LEU A 103 -6.56 25.20 0.43
C LEU A 103 -7.25 26.46 0.98
N MET A 104 -8.30 26.92 0.32
CA MET A 104 -9.07 28.08 0.77
C MET A 104 -10.00 27.71 1.93
N ALA A 105 -10.29 28.68 2.79
CA ALA A 105 -11.19 28.53 3.93
C ALA A 105 -12.56 29.19 3.67
N GLY A 106 -13.56 28.80 4.46
CA GLY A 106 -14.89 29.41 4.45
C GLY A 106 -15.56 29.40 3.07
N THR A 107 -16.18 30.53 2.72
CA THR A 107 -16.94 30.70 1.47
C THR A 107 -16.03 30.71 0.23
N ASN A 108 -14.72 30.96 0.38
CA ASN A 108 -13.76 30.99 -0.72
C ASN A 108 -13.41 29.60 -1.26
N LYS A 109 -13.75 28.53 -0.53
CA LYS A 109 -13.63 27.14 -1.04
C LYS A 109 -14.34 26.94 -2.39
N ARG A 110 -15.38 27.74 -2.69
CA ARG A 110 -16.10 27.67 -3.96
C ARG A 110 -15.20 27.90 -5.19
N PHE A 111 -14.11 28.66 -5.04
CA PHE A 111 -13.15 28.96 -6.10
C PHE A 111 -12.19 27.80 -6.41
N GLN A 112 -12.24 26.72 -5.63
CA GLN A 112 -11.45 25.49 -5.81
C GLN A 112 -12.33 24.27 -6.14
N GLN A 113 -13.60 24.50 -6.43
CA GLN A 113 -14.58 23.46 -6.71
C GLN A 113 -14.96 23.51 -8.19
N PHE A 114 -14.91 22.36 -8.84
CA PHE A 114 -15.16 22.21 -10.27
C PHE A 114 -16.29 21.22 -10.49
N TYR A 115 -17.22 21.56 -11.38
CA TYR A 115 -18.22 20.64 -11.88
C TYR A 115 -17.61 19.85 -13.04
N ILE A 116 -17.48 18.53 -12.86
CA ILE A 116 -16.88 17.65 -13.86
C ILE A 116 -17.96 16.71 -14.40
N THR A 117 -18.30 16.87 -15.68
CA THR A 117 -19.29 16.03 -16.37
C THR A 117 -18.61 15.12 -17.38
N THR A 118 -19.30 14.03 -17.71
CA THR A 118 -18.89 13.10 -18.76
C THR A 118 -19.91 13.17 -19.89
N ASP A 119 -19.42 13.31 -21.12
CA ASP A 119 -20.26 13.28 -22.32
C ASP A 119 -20.31 11.85 -22.91
N LYS A 120 -19.27 11.05 -22.65
CA LYS A 120 -19.04 9.65 -23.07
C LYS A 120 -18.07 8.98 -22.07
N ASP A 121 -18.07 7.64 -21.96
CA ASP A 121 -17.47 6.82 -20.88
C ASP A 121 -16.06 7.18 -20.36
N VAL A 122 -15.24 7.94 -21.10
CA VAL A 122 -13.88 8.35 -20.67
C VAL A 122 -13.55 9.83 -20.91
N TYR A 123 -14.52 10.61 -21.38
CA TYR A 123 -14.34 11.99 -21.81
C TYR A 123 -15.07 12.95 -20.87
N TYR A 124 -14.34 13.95 -20.39
CA TYR A 124 -14.78 14.83 -19.33
C TYR A 124 -14.61 16.30 -19.71
N THR A 125 -15.55 17.12 -19.26
CA THR A 125 -15.38 18.58 -19.27
C THR A 125 -15.25 19.09 -17.83
N ILE A 126 -14.51 20.18 -17.65
CA ILE A 126 -14.21 20.75 -16.32
C ILE A 126 -14.71 22.20 -16.31
N GLN A 127 -15.69 22.50 -15.45
CA GLN A 127 -16.28 23.83 -15.30
C GLN A 127 -16.04 24.37 -13.89
N PRO A 128 -15.86 25.69 -13.70
CA PRO A 128 -15.85 26.27 -12.36
C PRO A 128 -17.24 26.11 -11.72
N LYS A 129 -17.31 25.92 -10.39
CA LYS A 129 -18.59 25.78 -9.67
C LYS A 129 -19.51 27.00 -9.85
N VAL A 130 -18.95 28.18 -10.00
CA VAL A 130 -19.73 29.41 -10.18
C VAL A 130 -20.08 29.53 -11.66
N LEU A 131 -21.28 29.08 -12.02
CA LEU A 131 -21.85 29.28 -13.35
C LEU A 131 -22.50 30.67 -13.39
N THR A 132 -21.93 31.61 -14.14
CA THR A 132 -22.68 32.82 -14.52
C THR A 132 -23.75 32.41 -15.53
N SER A 133 -25.01 32.76 -15.28
CA SER A 133 -26.19 32.31 -16.04
C SER A 133 -26.23 32.61 -17.54
N ARG A 134 -25.20 33.29 -18.10
CA ARG A 134 -25.15 33.69 -19.51
C ARG A 134 -24.10 32.97 -20.35
N ASN A 135 -22.98 32.53 -19.76
CA ASN A 135 -21.88 31.91 -20.51
C ASN A 135 -21.43 30.60 -19.84
N GLU A 136 -21.34 29.52 -20.61
CA GLU A 136 -20.70 28.29 -20.17
C GLU A 136 -19.18 28.46 -20.22
N VAL A 137 -18.48 28.19 -19.12
CA VAL A 137 -17.03 28.37 -19.01
C VAL A 137 -16.38 27.01 -18.79
N PHE A 138 -15.39 26.67 -19.61
CA PHE A 138 -14.72 25.37 -19.59
C PHE A 138 -13.21 25.53 -19.46
N LEU A 139 -12.57 24.65 -18.69
CA LEU A 139 -11.12 24.56 -18.68
C LEU A 139 -10.66 23.95 -20.02
N GLY A 140 -9.77 24.63 -20.72
CA GLY A 140 -9.30 24.22 -22.04
C GLY A 140 -8.00 24.92 -22.42
N THR A 141 -7.73 24.99 -23.72
CA THR A 141 -6.58 25.70 -24.28
C THR A 141 -6.99 26.59 -25.43
N GLN A 142 -6.39 27.77 -25.56
CA GLN A 142 -6.62 28.67 -26.70
C GLN A 142 -5.70 28.33 -27.89
N PHE A 143 -6.27 28.23 -29.10
CA PHE A 143 -5.64 28.22 -30.44
C PHE A 143 -4.80 26.99 -30.90
N ARG A 144 -4.68 26.91 -32.25
CA ARG A 144 -4.37 25.77 -33.15
C ARG A 144 -3.07 24.99 -32.90
N ASP A 145 -2.12 25.51 -32.13
CA ASP A 145 -0.79 24.90 -32.03
C ASP A 145 -0.62 24.01 -30.79
N VAL A 146 -1.61 23.12 -30.60
CA VAL A 146 -1.60 22.05 -29.58
C VAL A 146 -0.39 21.11 -29.70
N ASN A 147 0.33 21.17 -30.81
CA ASN A 147 1.52 20.34 -31.04
C ASN A 147 2.77 20.88 -30.35
N THR A 148 2.81 22.17 -29.98
CA THR A 148 3.96 22.75 -29.26
C THR A 148 3.82 22.53 -27.74
N GLY A 149 4.91 22.21 -27.05
CA GLY A 149 4.90 22.14 -25.58
C GLY A 149 4.82 23.56 -25.00
N GLY A 150 4.08 23.75 -23.90
CA GLY A 150 3.97 25.06 -23.24
C GLY A 150 2.71 25.87 -23.54
N THR A 151 1.74 25.32 -24.28
CA THR A 151 0.42 25.95 -24.46
C THR A 151 -0.26 26.16 -23.12
N ALA A 152 -0.74 27.37 -22.84
CA ALA A 152 -1.41 27.67 -21.57
C ALA A 152 -2.76 26.95 -21.46
N VAL A 153 -3.05 26.41 -20.28
CA VAL A 153 -4.37 25.89 -19.91
C VAL A 153 -5.12 27.00 -19.18
N LEU A 154 -6.24 27.41 -19.75
CA LEU A 154 -7.01 28.59 -19.36
C LEU A 154 -8.48 28.21 -19.29
N PHE A 155 -9.30 29.06 -18.66
CA PHE A 155 -10.73 28.98 -18.90
C PHE A 155 -11.06 29.62 -20.25
N ASP A 156 -12.03 29.05 -20.96
CA ASP A 156 -12.57 29.62 -22.17
C ASP A 156 -14.10 29.64 -22.12
N TYR A 157 -14.67 30.64 -22.77
CA TYR A 157 -16.11 30.78 -22.88
C TYR A 157 -16.58 29.99 -24.10
N LYS A 158 -17.58 29.14 -23.89
CA LYS A 158 -18.37 28.62 -25.01
C LYS A 158 -19.27 29.74 -25.50
N ASN A 159 -18.76 30.54 -26.43
CA ASN A 159 -19.52 31.64 -27.01
C ASN A 159 -20.61 31.06 -27.92
N ARG A 160 -21.86 31.44 -27.67
CA ARG A 160 -23.04 30.97 -28.41
C ARG A 160 -23.05 31.48 -29.86
N ASP A 161 -22.32 32.56 -30.14
CA ASP A 161 -22.26 33.23 -31.44
C ASP A 161 -21.16 32.70 -32.36
N TYR A 162 -20.26 31.83 -31.86
CA TYR A 162 -19.36 31.07 -32.72
C TYR A 162 -20.12 29.87 -33.27
N ASN A 163 -20.13 29.72 -34.60
CA ASN A 163 -20.73 28.58 -35.29
C ASN A 163 -20.30 27.28 -34.56
N PRO A 164 -21.23 26.44 -34.06
CA PRO A 164 -20.87 25.23 -33.30
C PRO A 164 -19.99 24.26 -34.11
N VAL A 165 -20.04 24.33 -35.44
CA VAL A 165 -19.15 23.57 -36.35
C VAL A 165 -17.69 24.05 -36.29
N GLU A 166 -17.44 25.28 -35.85
CA GLU A 166 -16.09 25.83 -35.66
C GLU A 166 -15.61 25.73 -34.22
N TYR A 167 -16.50 25.65 -33.22
CA TYR A 167 -16.10 25.51 -31.82
C TYR A 167 -15.27 24.23 -31.60
N ASP A 168 -15.73 23.10 -32.15
CA ASP A 168 -15.00 21.83 -32.14
C ASP A 168 -13.66 21.89 -32.90
N LYS A 169 -13.44 22.92 -33.73
CA LYS A 169 -12.19 23.13 -34.47
C LYS A 169 -11.22 24.07 -33.77
N THR A 170 -11.65 24.84 -32.75
CA THR A 170 -10.85 25.92 -32.17
C THR A 170 -10.55 25.77 -30.68
N THR A 171 -11.39 25.06 -29.92
CA THR A 171 -11.25 24.97 -28.46
C THR A 171 -11.27 23.52 -27.99
N ASN A 172 -10.14 23.11 -27.41
CA ASN A 172 -9.99 21.76 -26.85
C ASN A 172 -10.38 21.80 -25.37
N ILE A 173 -11.60 21.37 -25.06
CA ILE A 173 -12.17 21.37 -23.70
C ILE A 173 -12.45 19.96 -23.17
N ILE A 174 -12.11 18.93 -23.94
CA ILE A 174 -12.34 17.52 -23.61
C ILE A 174 -11.08 16.94 -22.97
N TRP A 175 -11.25 16.40 -21.78
CA TRP A 175 -10.18 15.83 -20.97
C TRP A 175 -10.39 14.34 -20.73
N VAL A 176 -9.32 13.57 -20.72
CA VAL A 176 -9.29 12.16 -20.35
C VAL A 176 -8.54 12.02 -19.02
N PHE A 177 -9.24 11.51 -18.02
CA PHE A 177 -8.66 11.25 -16.69
C PHE A 177 -8.06 9.84 -16.67
N THR A 178 -6.74 9.75 -16.77
CA THR A 178 -6.03 8.46 -16.72
C THR A 178 -5.63 8.18 -15.27
N PRO A 179 -6.19 7.13 -14.62
CA PRO A 179 -5.85 6.79 -13.24
C PRO A 179 -4.34 6.53 -13.10
N VAL A 180 -3.75 7.09 -12.06
CA VAL A 180 -2.37 6.82 -11.66
C VAL A 180 -2.44 5.79 -10.54
N PRO A 181 -1.94 4.56 -10.73
CA PRO A 181 -1.86 3.57 -9.66
C PRO A 181 -1.19 4.19 -8.43
N LEU A 182 -1.74 3.97 -7.24
CA LEU A 182 -1.27 4.57 -5.97
C LEU A 182 0.17 4.18 -5.54
N GLY A 183 1.00 3.68 -6.47
CA GLY A 183 2.44 3.44 -6.30
C GLY A 183 3.30 3.76 -7.53
N THR A 184 2.86 4.63 -8.45
CA THR A 184 3.60 4.90 -9.71
C THR A 184 4.38 6.21 -9.79
N VAL A 185 4.33 7.09 -8.78
CA VAL A 185 5.00 8.39 -8.86
C VAL A 185 6.39 8.34 -8.23
N SER A 186 7.34 7.70 -8.91
CA SER A 186 8.79 8.00 -8.78
C SER A 186 9.61 7.22 -9.82
N ARG A 187 9.92 7.85 -10.96
CA ARG A 187 11.00 7.39 -11.88
C ARG A 187 11.55 8.53 -12.73
N THR A 188 12.47 9.34 -12.23
CA THR A 188 13.20 10.34 -13.04
C THR A 188 13.69 9.73 -14.38
N PRO A 189 13.49 10.37 -15.55
CA PRO A 189 13.93 9.83 -16.83
C PRO A 189 15.46 9.88 -16.93
N VAL A 190 16.06 8.75 -17.29
CA VAL A 190 17.47 8.66 -17.69
C VAL A 190 17.57 9.16 -19.13
N ALA A 191 18.44 10.15 -19.36
CA ALA A 191 18.81 10.60 -20.70
C ALA A 191 19.39 9.42 -21.50
N THR A 192 18.92 9.25 -22.72
CA THR A 192 19.40 8.23 -23.67
C THR A 192 20.92 8.37 -23.86
N PRO A 193 21.75 7.34 -23.59
CA PRO A 193 23.10 7.34 -24.08
C PRO A 193 23.17 6.62 -25.43
N MET A 194 24.13 7.11 -26.21
CA MET A 194 24.59 6.61 -27.48
C MET A 194 24.91 5.11 -27.44
N VAL A 195 24.76 4.52 -28.62
CA VAL A 195 25.20 3.17 -29.02
C VAL A 195 26.57 2.82 -28.41
N ALA A 196 26.59 1.84 -27.51
CA ALA A 196 27.79 1.09 -27.15
C ALA A 196 27.43 -0.38 -26.89
N ASP A 197 28.02 -1.21 -27.74
CA ASP A 197 28.22 -2.66 -27.76
C ASP A 197 27.24 -3.63 -27.07
N ARG A 198 26.61 -4.46 -27.91
CA ARG A 198 25.77 -5.61 -27.54
C ARG A 198 26.65 -6.86 -27.36
N THR A 199 27.31 -7.02 -26.22
CA THR A 199 27.78 -8.36 -25.80
C THR A 199 27.77 -8.50 -24.28
N LEU A 200 26.59 -8.65 -23.69
CA LEU A 200 26.35 -9.42 -22.46
C LEU A 200 24.84 -9.43 -22.23
N ARG A 201 24.19 -10.51 -22.68
CA ARG A 201 22.77 -10.75 -22.40
C ARG A 201 22.62 -10.91 -20.88
N SER A 202 21.89 -10.01 -20.24
CA SER A 202 21.25 -10.33 -18.97
C SER A 202 20.24 -11.44 -19.23
N GLU A 203 20.27 -12.49 -18.40
CA GLU A 203 19.28 -13.55 -18.47
C GLU A 203 17.87 -13.00 -18.26
N PRO A 204 16.86 -13.56 -18.94
CA PRO A 204 15.49 -13.10 -18.81
C PRO A 204 15.02 -13.21 -17.36
N VAL A 205 14.57 -12.09 -16.79
CA VAL A 205 13.84 -12.06 -15.52
C VAL A 205 12.52 -12.81 -15.72
N ILE A 206 12.49 -14.09 -15.36
CA ILE A 206 11.26 -14.88 -15.34
C ILE A 206 10.48 -14.49 -14.08
N VAL A 207 9.46 -13.64 -14.25
CA VAL A 207 8.41 -13.50 -13.25
C VAL A 207 7.65 -14.82 -13.23
N ALA A 208 7.73 -15.57 -12.13
CA ALA A 208 7.04 -16.85 -12.00
C ALA A 208 5.54 -16.69 -12.36
N PRO A 209 4.93 -17.63 -13.10
CA PRO A 209 3.51 -17.58 -13.43
C PRO A 209 2.65 -17.46 -12.16
N PRO A 210 1.42 -16.90 -12.24
CA PRO A 210 0.58 -16.69 -11.07
C PRO A 210 0.34 -18.02 -10.35
N SER A 211 0.90 -18.13 -9.16
CA SER A 211 0.81 -19.28 -8.27
C SER A 211 0.18 -18.83 -6.97
N ALA A 212 -0.60 -19.71 -6.33
CA ALA A 212 -1.04 -19.48 -4.96
C ALA A 212 0.12 -19.59 -3.95
N ASN A 213 1.26 -20.15 -4.37
CA ASN A 213 2.43 -20.34 -3.53
C ASN A 213 3.15 -19.01 -3.33
N LYS A 214 3.56 -18.74 -2.10
CA LYS A 214 4.25 -17.51 -1.73
C LYS A 214 5.05 -17.67 -0.45
N ILE A 215 5.99 -16.77 -0.22
CA ILE A 215 6.64 -16.60 1.08
C ILE A 215 6.42 -15.17 1.58
N ASP A 216 5.84 -15.06 2.76
CA ASP A 216 5.66 -13.81 3.48
C ASP A 216 6.88 -13.62 4.40
N ILE A 217 7.56 -12.47 4.28
CA ILE A 217 8.78 -12.11 5.00
C ILE A 217 8.51 -10.86 5.81
N ASP A 218 8.61 -10.98 7.12
CA ASP A 218 8.47 -9.88 8.07
C ASP A 218 9.84 -9.31 8.43
N PHE A 219 10.04 -8.03 8.18
CA PHE A 219 11.19 -7.25 8.60
C PHE A 219 10.84 -6.42 9.83
N LYS A 220 11.51 -6.67 10.95
CA LYS A 220 11.49 -5.77 12.11
C LYS A 220 12.67 -4.81 11.98
N THR A 221 12.40 -3.54 11.68
CA THR A 221 13.44 -2.52 11.63
C THR A 221 13.95 -2.23 13.04
N GLY A 222 15.22 -1.86 13.15
CA GLY A 222 15.87 -1.50 14.41
C GLY A 222 15.73 -0.02 14.74
N ALA A 223 16.74 0.52 15.44
CA ALA A 223 16.77 1.92 15.84
C ALA A 223 16.82 2.90 14.66
N ASP A 224 17.29 2.44 13.51
CA ASP A 224 17.35 3.20 12.27
C ASP A 224 16.30 2.71 11.27
N ASN A 225 15.81 3.62 10.43
CA ASN A 225 14.78 3.35 9.43
C ASN A 225 15.38 2.87 8.11
N LEU A 226 14.54 2.34 7.22
CA LEU A 226 14.87 2.29 5.79
C LEU A 226 14.47 3.64 5.19
N GLU A 227 15.45 4.42 4.74
CA GLU A 227 15.22 5.67 4.03
C GLU A 227 15.54 5.53 2.54
N MET A 228 14.70 6.15 1.71
CA MET A 228 14.93 6.25 0.29
C MET A 228 15.95 7.33 -0.02
N LYS A 229 17.11 6.91 -0.52
CA LYS A 229 18.17 7.80 -1.02
C LYS A 229 18.28 7.70 -2.54
N PRO A 230 18.55 8.82 -3.23
CA PRO A 230 18.63 8.85 -4.70
C PRO A 230 19.78 7.99 -5.27
N PHE A 231 20.75 7.61 -4.45
CA PHE A 231 21.95 6.82 -4.80
C PHE A 231 21.93 5.38 -4.27
N GLN A 232 20.84 4.90 -3.66
CA GLN A 232 20.67 3.51 -3.21
C GLN A 232 19.45 2.86 -3.87
N GLU A 233 19.64 1.66 -4.42
CA GLU A 233 18.60 0.86 -5.06
C GLU A 233 17.63 0.29 -4.04
N ASN A 234 16.34 0.34 -4.34
CA ASN A 234 15.28 -0.21 -3.48
C ASN A 234 15.58 -1.65 -3.02
N VAL A 235 14.99 -2.04 -1.90
CA VAL A 235 15.25 -3.35 -1.30
C VAL A 235 14.85 -4.43 -2.29
N GLU A 236 15.78 -5.30 -2.63
CA GLU A 236 15.55 -6.45 -3.47
C GLU A 236 15.59 -7.71 -2.60
N ILE A 237 14.66 -8.63 -2.82
CA ILE A 237 14.64 -9.92 -2.14
C ILE A 237 14.82 -11.02 -3.17
N ARG A 238 15.73 -11.96 -2.89
CA ARG A 238 15.86 -13.20 -3.63
C ARG A 238 15.65 -14.38 -2.72
N ILE A 239 14.88 -15.35 -3.20
CA ILE A 239 14.73 -16.66 -2.58
C ILE A 239 15.48 -17.63 -3.45
N LEU A 240 16.56 -18.21 -2.92
CA LEU A 240 17.33 -19.22 -3.62
C LEU A 240 16.56 -20.54 -3.56
N ILE A 241 16.34 -21.12 -4.73
CA ILE A 241 15.53 -22.33 -4.88
C ILE A 241 16.40 -23.46 -5.43
N ARG A 242 16.34 -24.63 -4.77
CA ARG A 242 17.09 -25.80 -5.20
C ARG A 242 16.65 -26.25 -6.60
N ASN A 243 17.62 -26.38 -7.50
CA ASN A 243 17.44 -26.91 -8.86
C ASN A 243 16.39 -26.17 -9.70
N LYS A 244 16.06 -24.92 -9.36
CA LYS A 244 15.06 -24.08 -10.03
C LYS A 244 15.59 -22.65 -10.10
N ALA A 245 14.94 -21.82 -10.91
CA ALA A 245 15.22 -20.39 -10.91
C ALA A 245 14.85 -19.76 -9.56
N ASP A 246 15.67 -18.81 -9.10
CA ASP A 246 15.40 -18.04 -7.89
C ASP A 246 14.11 -17.22 -8.03
N ALA A 247 13.36 -17.08 -6.95
CA ALA A 247 12.26 -16.12 -6.91
C ALA A 247 12.81 -14.73 -6.53
N ILE A 248 12.72 -13.78 -7.47
CA ILE A 248 13.27 -12.42 -7.30
C ILE A 248 12.13 -11.42 -7.20
N LEU A 249 12.15 -10.61 -6.14
CA LEU A 249 11.27 -9.46 -5.96
C LEU A 249 12.10 -8.18 -5.90
N LEU A 250 12.12 -7.46 -7.02
CA LEU A 250 12.69 -6.13 -7.11
C LEU A 250 11.79 -5.10 -6.41
N ASN A 251 12.39 -4.05 -5.85
CA ASN A 251 11.66 -2.96 -5.20
C ASN A 251 10.60 -3.46 -4.18
N SER A 252 11.03 -4.37 -3.31
CA SER A 252 10.16 -4.97 -2.28
C SER A 252 9.57 -3.96 -1.31
N ASN A 253 10.25 -2.83 -1.09
CA ASN A 253 9.76 -1.72 -0.28
C ASN A 253 8.88 -0.72 -1.06
N LYS A 254 8.68 -0.91 -2.37
CA LYS A 254 7.75 -0.12 -3.21
C LYS A 254 7.98 1.39 -3.15
N ASP A 255 9.24 1.81 -3.18
CA ASP A 255 9.65 3.22 -3.06
C ASP A 255 9.22 3.89 -1.74
N GLN A 256 8.95 3.09 -0.70
CA GLN A 256 8.55 3.59 0.62
C GLN A 256 9.69 3.48 1.63
N ASN A 257 9.76 4.48 2.51
CA ASN A 257 10.52 4.40 3.75
C ASN A 257 9.86 3.40 4.69
N TRP A 258 10.66 2.66 5.45
CA TRP A 258 10.18 1.83 6.55
C TRP A 258 10.61 2.47 7.86
N PRO A 259 9.68 3.03 8.66
CA PRO A 259 10.02 3.72 9.90
C PRO A 259 10.86 2.85 10.84
N ASN A 260 11.69 3.47 11.68
CA ASN A 260 12.44 2.74 12.69
C ASN A 260 11.48 2.05 13.68
N ASN A 261 11.96 0.99 14.31
CA ASN A 261 11.19 0.15 15.24
C ASN A 261 9.83 -0.38 14.69
N SER A 262 9.60 -0.35 13.38
CA SER A 262 8.39 -0.83 12.74
C SER A 262 8.53 -2.26 12.24
N ILE A 263 7.40 -2.87 11.83
CA ILE A 263 7.39 -4.13 11.11
C ILE A 263 6.83 -3.94 9.70
N LYS A 264 7.45 -4.61 8.72
CA LYS A 264 7.00 -4.59 7.33
C LYS A 264 6.97 -6.00 6.77
N ARG A 265 5.83 -6.38 6.20
CA ARG A 265 5.66 -7.63 5.50
C ARG A 265 5.85 -7.43 4.01
N VAL A 266 6.75 -8.23 3.44
CA VAL A 266 6.93 -8.38 1.99
C VAL A 266 6.47 -9.77 1.58
N THR A 267 5.72 -9.86 0.49
CA THR A 267 5.29 -11.14 -0.07
C THR A 267 6.04 -11.41 -1.36
N VAL A 268 6.81 -12.49 -1.41
CA VAL A 268 7.48 -12.97 -2.63
C VAL A 268 6.66 -14.12 -3.24
N PRO A 269 6.19 -14.01 -4.50
CA PRO A 269 5.54 -15.11 -5.20
C PRO A 269 6.52 -16.27 -5.38
N LEU A 270 6.04 -17.51 -5.24
CA LEU A 270 6.85 -18.71 -5.47
C LEU A 270 6.31 -19.51 -6.67
N PRO A 271 7.18 -20.26 -7.38
CA PRO A 271 6.75 -21.14 -8.47
C PRO A 271 5.63 -22.11 -8.08
N ALA A 272 4.81 -22.53 -9.05
CA ALA A 272 3.66 -23.41 -8.81
C ALA A 272 4.08 -24.83 -8.39
N ASP A 273 5.21 -25.29 -8.89
CA ASP A 273 5.80 -26.62 -8.68
C ASP A 273 6.76 -26.68 -7.47
N ILE A 274 6.71 -25.69 -6.57
CA ILE A 274 7.61 -25.58 -5.41
C ILE A 274 7.20 -26.52 -4.26
N THR A 275 8.18 -27.07 -3.56
CA THR A 275 8.01 -27.73 -2.26
C THR A 275 8.76 -26.94 -1.17
N VAL A 276 8.44 -27.17 0.10
CA VAL A 276 9.13 -26.48 1.20
C VAL A 276 10.63 -26.78 1.23
N ASP A 277 11.03 -28.01 0.88
CA ASP A 277 12.43 -28.47 0.88
C ASP A 277 13.27 -27.84 -0.25
N ASP A 278 12.61 -27.26 -1.26
CA ASP A 278 13.27 -26.54 -2.33
C ASP A 278 13.79 -25.17 -1.87
N LEU A 279 13.19 -24.57 -0.82
CA LEU A 279 13.54 -23.23 -0.35
C LEU A 279 14.85 -23.26 0.45
N ARG A 280 15.90 -22.59 -0.03
CA ARG A 280 17.24 -22.68 0.55
C ARG A 280 17.65 -21.46 1.37
N GLU A 281 17.61 -20.28 0.78
CA GLU A 281 18.18 -19.06 1.38
C GLU A 281 17.30 -17.85 1.05
N ILE A 282 17.22 -16.90 1.97
CA ILE A 282 16.72 -15.54 1.72
C ILE A 282 17.92 -14.64 1.61
N HIS A 283 18.05 -13.96 0.47
CA HIS A 283 18.95 -12.84 0.32
C HIS A 283 18.16 -11.54 0.26
N VAL A 284 18.64 -10.54 1.00
CA VAL A 284 18.06 -9.20 1.02
C VAL A 284 19.16 -8.24 0.62
N TYR A 285 18.93 -7.49 -0.46
CA TYR A 285 19.89 -6.58 -1.06
C TYR A 285 19.44 -5.14 -0.87
N ARG A 286 20.39 -4.26 -0.54
CA ARG A 286 20.27 -2.81 -0.57
C ARG A 286 21.51 -2.25 -1.24
N ASN A 287 21.52 -2.34 -2.57
CA ASN A 287 22.69 -2.04 -3.40
C ASN A 287 22.84 -0.54 -3.67
N ARG A 288 24.03 -0.14 -4.13
CA ARG A 288 24.24 1.20 -4.70
C ARG A 288 23.56 1.31 -6.05
N LYS A 289 23.06 2.51 -6.37
CA LYS A 289 22.58 2.82 -7.70
C LYS A 289 23.75 3.13 -8.62
N ASN A 290 23.80 2.51 -9.79
CA ASN A 290 24.87 2.78 -10.77
C ASN A 290 24.89 4.27 -11.16
N GLY A 291 26.07 4.91 -11.05
CA GLY A 291 26.25 6.34 -11.30
C GLY A 291 25.72 7.27 -10.20
N GLY A 292 25.13 6.72 -9.13
CA GLY A 292 24.73 7.49 -7.95
C GLY A 292 25.94 7.75 -7.06
N THR A 293 26.59 8.90 -7.21
CA THR A 293 27.50 9.42 -6.18
C THR A 293 26.72 10.31 -5.21
N PRO A 294 26.97 10.22 -3.89
CA PRO A 294 26.52 11.26 -2.96
C PRO A 294 26.97 12.62 -3.50
N THR A 295 26.07 13.59 -3.54
CA THR A 295 26.29 14.89 -4.21
C THR A 295 27.32 15.78 -3.52
N THR A 296 27.91 15.32 -2.42
CA THR A 296 28.92 16.06 -1.66
C THR A 296 30.23 15.27 -1.62
N THR A 297 31.31 15.90 -2.08
CA THR A 297 32.66 15.31 -2.20
C THR A 297 33.41 15.17 -0.88
N ILE A 298 32.80 15.37 0.30
CA ILE A 298 33.53 15.35 1.58
C ILE A 298 32.64 14.78 2.69
N PHE A 299 32.91 13.53 3.10
CA PHE A 299 32.68 12.93 4.43
C PHE A 299 31.36 13.19 5.19
N ASN A 300 30.24 13.55 4.55
CA ASN A 300 28.99 13.71 5.27
C ASN A 300 28.31 12.33 5.46
N ILE A 301 28.74 11.60 6.50
CA ILE A 301 28.16 10.32 6.94
C ILE A 301 26.64 10.44 7.15
N ALA A 302 26.14 11.66 7.43
CA ALA A 302 24.74 11.98 7.62
C ALA A 302 23.84 11.83 6.37
N GLU A 303 24.40 11.79 5.15
CA GLU A 303 23.59 11.65 3.93
C GLU A 303 23.28 10.19 3.59
N LYS A 304 24.07 9.24 4.10
CA LYS A 304 23.95 7.81 3.79
C LYS A 304 22.93 7.17 4.72
N ASP A 305 21.96 6.45 4.14
CA ASP A 305 21.01 5.66 4.94
C ASP A 305 21.68 4.38 5.42
N ASN A 306 21.58 4.13 6.72
CA ASN A 306 22.09 2.94 7.37
C ASN A 306 20.93 2.16 8.01
N TRP A 307 20.21 1.40 7.19
CA TRP A 307 19.03 0.71 7.66
C TRP A 307 19.37 -0.47 8.59
N ASN A 308 18.90 -0.39 9.84
CA ASN A 308 19.03 -1.48 10.80
C ASN A 308 17.84 -2.45 10.70
N VAL A 309 18.14 -3.75 10.63
CA VAL A 309 17.15 -4.82 10.75
C VAL A 309 17.46 -5.60 12.01
N ASN A 310 16.50 -5.70 12.93
CA ASN A 310 16.66 -6.44 14.18
C ASN A 310 16.25 -7.90 14.04
N LYS A 311 15.28 -8.19 13.17
CA LYS A 311 14.74 -9.54 12.99
C LYS A 311 14.12 -9.70 11.60
N ILE A 312 14.33 -10.87 11.01
CA ILE A 312 13.63 -11.32 9.80
C ILE A 312 12.91 -12.63 10.14
N SER A 313 11.62 -12.71 9.84
CA SER A 313 10.85 -13.95 9.97
C SER A 313 10.24 -14.31 8.63
N ALA A 314 10.23 -15.60 8.29
CA ALA A 314 9.68 -16.07 7.03
C ALA A 314 8.60 -17.14 7.25
N THR A 315 7.52 -17.05 6.48
CA THR A 315 6.42 -18.03 6.46
C THR A 315 6.01 -18.31 5.02
N ALA A 316 6.21 -19.53 4.55
CA ALA A 316 5.77 -19.94 3.22
C ALA A 316 4.34 -20.49 3.27
N LYS A 317 3.56 -20.20 2.23
CA LYS A 317 2.29 -20.86 1.93
C LYS A 317 2.46 -21.61 0.62
N ILE A 318 2.38 -22.93 0.65
CA ILE A 318 2.68 -23.82 -0.48
C ILE A 318 1.54 -24.81 -0.65
N LYS A 319 1.06 -24.97 -1.88
CA LYS A 319 -0.02 -25.88 -2.24
C LYS A 319 0.54 -27.29 -2.37
N GLU A 320 0.15 -28.16 -1.45
CA GLU A 320 0.50 -29.57 -1.42
C GLU A 320 -0.77 -30.41 -1.51
N ASN A 321 -0.84 -31.33 -2.49
CA ASN A 321 -2.01 -32.19 -2.72
C ASN A 321 -3.33 -31.41 -2.83
N GLY A 322 -3.30 -30.24 -3.46
CA GLY A 322 -4.47 -29.39 -3.63
C GLY A 322 -4.76 -28.43 -2.46
N MET A 323 -4.13 -28.60 -1.31
CA MET A 323 -4.34 -27.79 -0.10
C MET A 323 -3.19 -26.83 0.17
N LEU A 324 -3.49 -25.59 0.55
CA LEU A 324 -2.46 -24.61 0.90
C LEU A 324 -1.96 -24.86 2.33
N LYS A 325 -0.74 -25.36 2.47
CA LYS A 325 -0.09 -25.55 3.77
C LYS A 325 0.78 -24.36 4.11
N THR A 326 0.92 -24.08 5.41
CA THR A 326 1.74 -22.98 5.94
C THR A 326 2.97 -23.55 6.64
N HIS A 327 4.15 -23.12 6.22
CA HIS A 327 5.44 -23.54 6.75
C HIS A 327 6.18 -22.35 7.36
N ARG A 328 6.61 -22.48 8.62
CA ARG A 328 7.36 -21.42 9.32
C ARG A 328 8.84 -21.81 9.39
N PHE A 329 9.70 -20.86 9.06
CA PHE A 329 11.15 -21.00 9.19
C PHE A 329 11.62 -20.42 10.54
N ASN A 330 12.84 -20.79 10.94
CA ASN A 330 13.47 -20.16 12.09
C ASN A 330 13.57 -18.63 11.88
N ASP A 331 13.32 -17.88 12.96
CA ASP A 331 13.50 -16.43 12.92
C ASP A 331 15.01 -16.12 12.86
N PHE A 332 15.39 -15.21 11.95
CA PHE A 332 16.73 -14.63 11.95
C PHE A 332 16.76 -13.50 12.98
N VAL A 333 17.62 -13.62 13.97
CA VAL A 333 17.84 -12.63 15.03
C VAL A 333 19.34 -12.51 15.32
N SER A 334 19.78 -11.38 15.86
CA SER A 334 21.16 -11.24 16.31
C SER A 334 21.49 -12.25 17.40
N SER A 335 22.66 -12.88 17.32
CA SER A 335 23.20 -13.77 18.37
C SER A 335 23.52 -13.01 19.66
N GLU A 336 23.72 -11.70 19.58
CA GLU A 336 23.98 -10.82 20.72
C GLU A 336 22.69 -10.25 21.34
N GLY A 337 21.51 -10.65 20.84
CA GLY A 337 20.21 -10.24 21.38
C GLY A 337 19.76 -8.85 20.93
N ILE A 338 18.98 -8.17 21.78
CA ILE A 338 18.27 -6.92 21.43
C ILE A 338 19.20 -5.69 21.33
N THR A 339 20.45 -5.80 21.79
CA THR A 339 21.42 -4.70 21.85
C THR A 339 22.10 -4.44 20.51
N ARG A 340 22.06 -5.41 19.58
CA ARG A 340 22.57 -5.27 18.22
C ARG A 340 21.53 -5.65 17.18
N PRO A 341 21.48 -4.94 16.03
CA PRO A 341 20.66 -5.40 14.92
C PRO A 341 21.13 -6.79 14.44
N LEU A 342 20.21 -7.56 13.86
CA LEU A 342 20.54 -8.76 13.09
C LEU A 342 21.50 -8.41 11.96
N PHE A 343 21.20 -7.35 11.23
CA PHE A 343 22.02 -6.87 10.13
C PHE A 343 21.84 -5.37 9.93
N ARG A 344 22.93 -4.67 9.67
CA ARG A 344 22.94 -3.25 9.34
C ARG A 344 23.26 -3.06 7.87
N PHE A 345 22.31 -2.55 7.11
CA PHE A 345 22.52 -2.23 5.71
C PHE A 345 23.27 -0.91 5.58
N VAL A 346 24.51 -0.95 5.10
CA VAL A 346 25.39 0.22 4.97
C VAL A 346 25.76 0.48 3.52
N TYR A 347 25.71 1.75 3.13
CA TYR A 347 26.05 2.17 1.77
C TYR A 347 27.51 1.85 1.41
N GLU A 348 28.43 2.00 2.34
CA GLU A 348 29.89 1.87 2.16
C GLU A 348 30.34 0.45 1.83
N GLY A 349 29.47 -0.55 2.04
CA GLY A 349 29.91 -1.93 2.21
C GLY A 349 30.29 -2.16 3.67
N GLY A 350 30.38 -3.43 4.06
CA GLY A 350 30.59 -3.83 5.44
C GLY A 350 31.28 -5.18 5.50
N ASP A 351 31.33 -5.78 6.70
CA ASP A 351 31.94 -7.08 6.95
C ASP A 351 31.25 -8.25 6.21
N GLY A 352 30.01 -8.04 5.74
CA GLY A 352 29.17 -9.03 5.07
C GLY A 352 28.50 -10.03 6.03
N SER A 353 28.77 -9.94 7.33
CA SER A 353 28.22 -10.83 8.37
C SER A 353 27.20 -10.12 9.27
N SER A 354 27.54 -8.93 9.76
CA SER A 354 26.70 -8.13 10.65
C SER A 354 26.31 -6.79 10.02
N GLU A 355 27.04 -6.36 8.99
CA GLU A 355 26.73 -5.19 8.19
C GLU A 355 27.19 -5.33 6.74
N GLY A 356 26.52 -4.62 5.82
CA GLY A 356 26.90 -4.60 4.41
C GLY A 356 25.73 -4.26 3.51
N GLN A 357 25.81 -4.65 2.24
CA GLN A 357 24.73 -4.40 1.28
C GLN A 357 23.82 -5.61 1.07
N VAL A 358 24.22 -6.77 1.57
CA VAL A 358 23.52 -8.04 1.35
C VAL A 358 23.46 -8.81 2.65
N PHE A 359 22.24 -9.04 3.14
CA PHE A 359 21.98 -10.05 4.15
C PHE A 359 21.74 -11.40 3.47
N LYS A 360 22.28 -12.48 4.04
CA LYS A 360 22.03 -13.86 3.58
C LYS A 360 21.61 -14.71 4.78
N GLY A 361 20.45 -15.35 4.68
CA GLY A 361 19.91 -16.22 5.72
C GLY A 361 19.49 -17.57 5.18
N VAL A 362 19.98 -18.65 5.77
CA VAL A 362 19.58 -20.02 5.40
C VAL A 362 18.18 -20.32 5.93
N LEU A 363 17.29 -20.71 5.04
CA LEU A 363 15.95 -21.19 5.35
C LEU A 363 16.03 -22.63 5.86
N SER A 364 16.27 -22.77 7.15
CA SER A 364 16.01 -24.03 7.83
C SER A 364 14.53 -24.09 8.18
N SER A 365 13.80 -25.00 7.55
CA SER A 365 12.45 -25.33 8.03
C SER A 365 12.60 -25.83 9.45
N ILE A 366 11.84 -25.26 10.37
CA ILE A 366 11.45 -26.06 11.53
C ILE A 366 10.58 -27.12 10.89
N SER A 367 11.11 -28.33 10.68
CA SER A 367 10.24 -29.46 10.43
C SER A 367 9.20 -29.35 11.52
N ALA A 368 7.95 -29.03 11.16
CA ALA A 368 6.83 -29.33 12.04
C ALA A 368 7.11 -30.78 12.39
N SER A 369 7.56 -31.02 13.62
CA SER A 369 7.95 -32.35 14.05
C SER A 369 6.81 -33.21 13.59
N ASN A 370 7.03 -34.07 12.59
CA ASN A 370 6.10 -35.13 12.31
C ASN A 370 5.91 -35.73 13.70
N PRO A 371 4.71 -35.64 14.31
CA PRO A 371 4.49 -36.42 15.49
C PRO A 371 4.81 -37.83 15.01
N ALA A 372 5.86 -38.46 15.56
CA ALA A 372 6.06 -39.88 15.40
C ALA A 372 4.69 -40.49 15.59
N THR A 373 4.17 -41.20 14.57
CA THR A 373 2.81 -41.72 14.51
C THR A 373 2.36 -42.07 15.92
N PRO A 374 1.53 -41.25 16.59
CA PRO A 374 1.14 -41.58 17.93
C PRO A 374 0.28 -42.80 17.77
N THR A 375 0.77 -43.93 18.25
CA THR A 375 -0.09 -45.00 18.74
C THR A 375 -1.27 -44.31 19.44
N PRO A 376 -2.53 -44.59 19.07
CA PRO A 376 -3.67 -43.80 19.51
C PRO A 376 -3.76 -43.87 21.04
N ARG A 377 -3.18 -42.87 21.71
CA ARG A 377 -3.34 -42.66 23.13
C ARG A 377 -4.32 -41.54 23.28
N THR A 378 -5.56 -41.95 23.54
CA THR A 378 -6.75 -41.19 23.95
C THR A 378 -6.48 -40.38 25.23
N ALA A 379 -5.62 -39.37 25.14
CA ALA A 379 -5.60 -38.27 26.08
C ALA A 379 -6.23 -37.08 25.37
N VAL A 380 -7.39 -36.62 25.86
CA VAL A 380 -8.01 -35.38 25.39
C VAL A 380 -7.10 -34.23 25.82
N VAL A 381 -6.18 -33.83 24.94
CA VAL A 381 -5.37 -32.64 25.15
C VAL A 381 -6.24 -31.44 24.81
N ASN A 382 -6.52 -30.61 25.82
CA ASN A 382 -7.26 -29.37 25.62
C ASN A 382 -6.62 -28.53 24.51
N PRO A 383 -7.42 -27.90 23.62
CA PRO A 383 -6.85 -27.08 22.55
C PRO A 383 -5.95 -25.97 23.09
N ILE A 384 -4.90 -25.63 22.35
CA ILE A 384 -3.93 -24.61 22.73
C ILE A 384 -3.95 -23.49 21.69
N VAL A 385 -4.04 -22.25 22.14
CA VAL A 385 -3.95 -21.07 21.28
C VAL A 385 -2.70 -20.27 21.60
N LYS A 386 -1.90 -20.02 20.57
CA LYS A 386 -0.72 -19.14 20.60
C LYS A 386 -1.06 -17.83 19.92
N ILE A 387 -0.83 -16.73 20.62
CA ILE A 387 -1.10 -15.36 20.18
C ILE A 387 0.21 -14.60 20.13
N GLU A 388 0.57 -14.12 18.95
CA GLU A 388 1.76 -13.30 18.73
C GLU A 388 1.30 -11.90 18.30
N THR A 389 1.69 -10.88 19.06
CA THR A 389 1.37 -9.47 18.78
C THR A 389 2.63 -8.63 18.62
N LEU A 390 2.52 -7.53 17.88
CA LEU A 390 3.45 -6.41 17.96
C LEU A 390 2.64 -5.16 18.28
N THR A 391 2.99 -4.50 19.37
CA THR A 391 2.48 -3.17 19.68
C THR A 391 3.15 -2.13 18.78
N GLY A 392 2.39 -1.18 18.24
CA GLY A 392 2.86 -0.11 17.37
C GLY A 392 3.29 1.14 18.13
N GLY A 393 2.85 2.30 17.61
CA GLY A 393 3.23 3.63 18.10
C GLY A 393 2.75 4.03 19.50
N ASP A 394 1.74 3.35 20.05
CA ASP A 394 1.24 3.54 21.43
C ASP A 394 1.22 2.19 22.14
N ASP A 395 1.49 2.16 23.44
CA ASP A 395 1.59 0.93 24.22
C ASP A 395 0.23 0.30 24.54
N LEU A 396 0.23 -0.93 25.09
CA LEU A 396 -0.92 -1.44 25.83
C LEU A 396 -0.56 -1.31 27.31
N ARG A 397 -1.22 -0.43 28.06
CA ARG A 397 -0.79 -0.05 29.41
C ARG A 397 -0.82 -1.19 30.42
N GLY A 398 -1.74 -2.14 30.28
CA GLY A 398 -2.00 -3.17 31.28
C GLY A 398 -2.88 -2.66 32.42
N GLY A 399 -2.80 -3.30 33.58
CA GLY A 399 -3.68 -3.01 34.72
C GLY A 399 -5.14 -3.28 34.37
N ASN A 400 -5.91 -2.22 34.14
CA ASN A 400 -7.31 -2.30 33.72
C ASN A 400 -7.48 -2.30 32.19
N ASP A 401 -6.43 -1.96 31.44
CA ASP A 401 -6.38 -1.89 29.99
C ASP A 401 -5.68 -3.15 29.44
N ASN A 402 -6.48 -4.11 28.99
CA ASN A 402 -6.03 -5.46 28.65
C ASN A 402 -6.58 -5.89 27.29
N LEU A 403 -5.90 -6.86 26.69
CA LEU A 403 -6.38 -7.55 25.51
C LEU A 403 -7.20 -8.78 25.92
N ASN A 404 -8.41 -8.88 25.37
CA ASN A 404 -9.24 -10.08 25.38
C ASN A 404 -9.40 -10.60 23.95
N ILE A 405 -9.54 -11.92 23.80
CA ILE A 405 -9.83 -12.57 22.52
C ILE A 405 -11.10 -13.39 22.65
N LEU A 406 -11.97 -13.28 21.66
CA LEU A 406 -13.17 -14.09 21.52
C LEU A 406 -13.03 -14.95 20.27
N ILE A 407 -13.08 -16.26 20.42
CA ILE A 407 -13.20 -17.21 19.30
C ILE A 407 -14.69 -17.49 19.13
N ARG A 408 -15.26 -17.07 17.99
CA ARG A 408 -16.68 -17.31 17.69
C ARG A 408 -16.82 -18.62 16.93
N LEU A 409 -17.76 -19.45 17.39
CA LEU A 409 -18.07 -20.76 16.82
C LEU A 409 -19.47 -20.75 16.18
N LYS A 410 -19.61 -21.51 15.09
CA LYS A 410 -20.88 -21.72 14.38
C LYS A 410 -21.82 -22.67 15.14
N ILE A 411 -21.27 -23.52 15.98
CA ILE A 411 -21.98 -24.60 16.69
C ILE A 411 -22.71 -24.10 17.95
N ARG A 412 -23.63 -24.91 18.45
CA ARG A 412 -24.36 -24.69 19.71
C ARG A 412 -24.13 -25.90 20.64
N PRO A 413 -24.19 -25.74 21.99
CA PRO A 413 -24.57 -24.52 22.72
C PRO A 413 -23.45 -23.48 22.88
N VAL A 414 -22.19 -23.86 22.68
CA VAL A 414 -21.04 -22.95 22.82
C VAL A 414 -20.87 -22.12 21.55
N ARG A 415 -21.30 -20.85 21.61
CA ARG A 415 -21.07 -19.88 20.52
C ARG A 415 -19.75 -19.14 20.62
N ASN A 416 -19.21 -18.99 21.82
CA ASN A 416 -18.11 -18.08 22.08
C ASN A 416 -17.15 -18.70 23.10
N ILE A 417 -15.86 -18.72 22.78
CA ILE A 417 -14.79 -19.06 23.71
C ILE A 417 -14.04 -17.77 24.02
N ALA A 418 -14.14 -17.29 25.26
CA ALA A 418 -13.49 -16.07 25.71
C ALA A 418 -12.14 -16.37 26.36
N LEU A 419 -11.10 -15.68 25.89
CA LEU A 419 -9.75 -15.72 26.40
C LEU A 419 -9.43 -14.32 26.94
N ASN A 420 -9.66 -14.15 28.23
CA ASN A 420 -9.52 -12.85 28.86
C ASN A 420 -8.09 -12.61 29.33
N ASN A 421 -7.72 -11.33 29.39
CA ASN A 421 -6.48 -10.83 29.94
C ASN A 421 -5.26 -11.56 29.35
N ILE A 422 -5.12 -11.47 28.03
CA ILE A 422 -4.02 -12.07 27.28
C ILE A 422 -2.68 -11.54 27.78
N ASN A 423 -2.59 -10.23 28.03
CA ASN A 423 -1.40 -9.58 28.58
C ASN A 423 -1.20 -9.77 30.09
N ALA A 424 -2.10 -10.48 30.79
CA ALA A 424 -2.03 -10.76 32.21
C ALA A 424 -1.84 -9.51 33.09
N GLY A 425 -2.49 -8.39 32.75
CA GLY A 425 -2.36 -7.11 33.45
C GLY A 425 -1.04 -6.39 33.19
N ARG A 426 -0.14 -6.93 32.37
CA ARG A 426 1.19 -6.34 32.14
C ARG A 426 1.14 -5.31 31.03
N ASN A 427 1.97 -4.28 31.18
CA ASN A 427 2.27 -3.33 30.13
C ASN A 427 2.99 -4.01 28.97
N TRP A 428 2.52 -3.77 27.75
CA TRP A 428 3.23 -4.09 26.51
C TRP A 428 3.64 -2.78 25.82
N ARG A 429 4.87 -2.34 26.12
CA ARG A 429 5.47 -1.12 25.59
C ARG A 429 5.36 -1.01 24.07
N ASN A 430 5.40 0.23 23.60
CA ASN A 430 5.50 0.56 22.19
C ASN A 430 6.56 -0.27 21.46
N PHE A 431 6.24 -0.67 20.23
CA PHE A 431 7.13 -1.43 19.35
C PHE A 431 7.64 -2.78 19.89
N THR A 432 7.00 -3.38 20.90
CA THR A 432 7.40 -4.68 21.47
C THR A 432 6.58 -5.87 20.94
N GLU A 433 7.26 -6.97 20.62
CA GLU A 433 6.61 -8.24 20.30
C GLU A 433 6.25 -9.01 21.58
N LYS A 434 5.08 -9.64 21.61
CA LYS A 434 4.63 -10.49 22.72
C LYS A 434 4.06 -11.79 22.19
N THR A 435 4.48 -12.89 22.80
CA THR A 435 3.91 -14.22 22.56
C THR A 435 3.22 -14.69 23.83
N THR A 436 1.95 -15.04 23.72
CA THR A 436 1.16 -15.62 24.81
C THR A 436 0.58 -16.94 24.37
N ILE A 437 0.62 -17.95 25.25
CA ILE A 437 -0.02 -19.24 25.03
C ILE A 437 -1.14 -19.37 26.06
N LYS A 438 -2.33 -19.76 25.61
CA LYS A 438 -3.48 -20.07 26.47
C LYS A 438 -4.01 -21.45 26.14
N THR A 439 -4.41 -22.19 27.15
CA THR A 439 -5.20 -23.41 26.98
C THR A 439 -6.67 -23.02 26.90
N ILE A 440 -7.40 -23.66 26.00
CA ILE A 440 -8.84 -23.47 25.84
C ILE A 440 -9.57 -24.52 26.67
N THR A 441 -10.38 -24.03 27.62
CA THR A 441 -11.29 -24.86 28.40
C THR A 441 -12.71 -24.64 27.87
N ALA A 442 -13.15 -25.48 26.93
CA ALA A 442 -14.47 -25.42 26.31
C ALA A 442 -14.93 -26.84 25.90
N ALA A 443 -16.20 -26.98 25.53
CA ALA A 443 -16.69 -28.20 24.89
C ALA A 443 -15.87 -28.49 23.60
N PRO A 444 -15.72 -29.76 23.19
CA PRO A 444 -15.00 -30.12 21.98
C PRO A 444 -15.52 -29.37 20.74
N PHE A 445 -14.61 -28.90 19.90
CA PHE A 445 -14.90 -28.24 18.63
C PHE A 445 -13.74 -28.51 17.66
N ASN A 446 -14.01 -28.38 16.37
CA ASN A 446 -13.05 -28.58 15.30
C ASN A 446 -12.71 -27.24 14.62
N PHE A 447 -11.70 -27.24 13.75
CA PHE A 447 -11.31 -26.02 13.02
C PHE A 447 -12.45 -25.45 12.16
N ASP A 448 -13.27 -26.30 11.56
CA ASP A 448 -14.36 -25.88 10.67
C ASP A 448 -15.54 -25.22 11.41
N ASP A 449 -15.62 -25.45 12.73
CA ASP A 449 -16.62 -24.83 13.60
C ASP A 449 -16.31 -23.36 13.86
N ILE A 450 -15.07 -22.92 13.64
CA ILE A 450 -14.64 -21.53 13.89
C ILE A 450 -15.23 -20.62 12.80
N GLU A 451 -15.90 -19.56 13.25
CA GLU A 451 -16.47 -18.52 12.39
C GLU A 451 -15.45 -17.41 12.15
N ASP A 452 -15.01 -16.75 13.23
CA ASP A 452 -14.00 -15.70 13.20
C ASP A 452 -13.40 -15.45 14.59
N ILE A 453 -12.44 -14.51 14.66
CA ILE A 453 -11.78 -14.10 15.89
C ILE A 453 -12.05 -12.62 16.15
N VAL A 454 -12.45 -12.27 17.37
CA VAL A 454 -12.62 -10.87 17.80
C VAL A 454 -11.57 -10.53 18.85
N LEU A 455 -10.79 -9.47 18.60
CA LEU A 455 -9.97 -8.87 19.63
C LEU A 455 -10.75 -7.75 20.29
N ARG A 456 -10.69 -7.68 21.62
CA ARG A 456 -11.31 -6.63 22.42
C ARG A 456 -10.30 -6.03 23.37
N HIS A 457 -10.10 -4.72 23.24
CA HIS A 457 -9.38 -3.91 24.21
C HIS A 457 -10.32 -3.54 25.36
N THR A 458 -9.88 -3.70 26.60
CA THR A 458 -10.70 -3.35 27.78
C THR A 458 -10.53 -1.90 28.23
N GLY A 459 -9.62 -1.15 27.62
CA GLY A 459 -9.38 0.21 28.05
C GLY A 459 -10.60 1.11 27.94
N GLY A 460 -10.69 2.03 28.90
CA GLY A 460 -11.86 2.86 29.19
C GLY A 460 -12.17 3.90 28.11
N GLY A 461 -13.18 4.74 28.37
CA GLY A 461 -13.42 5.98 27.65
C GLY A 461 -13.28 7.14 28.63
N GLY A 462 -12.96 8.35 28.13
CA GLY A 462 -12.77 9.54 28.97
C GLY A 462 -11.30 9.90 29.23
N ILE A 463 -11.11 10.88 30.11
CA ILE A 463 -9.79 11.42 30.47
C ILE A 463 -8.99 10.31 31.17
N GLY A 464 -7.90 9.84 30.53
CA GLY A 464 -7.05 8.78 31.05
C GLY A 464 -7.27 7.39 30.42
N ALA A 465 -8.19 7.25 29.47
CA ALA A 465 -8.33 6.03 28.68
C ALA A 465 -7.04 5.66 27.94
N ASP A 466 -6.75 4.37 27.85
CA ASP A 466 -5.65 3.88 27.03
C ASP A 466 -6.05 3.75 25.57
N ASN A 467 -5.09 4.04 24.69
CA ASN A 467 -5.18 3.73 23.29
C ASN A 467 -4.03 2.78 22.94
N TRP A 468 -4.23 1.91 21.96
CA TRP A 468 -3.24 0.90 21.64
C TRP A 468 -3.14 0.69 20.13
N TYR A 469 -1.93 0.75 19.60
CA TYR A 469 -1.67 0.41 18.20
C TYR A 469 -1.32 -1.08 18.11
N LEU A 470 -2.10 -1.84 17.35
CA LEU A 470 -1.79 -3.21 17.01
C LEU A 470 -1.19 -3.26 15.60
N ASP A 471 0.09 -3.60 15.49
CA ASP A 471 0.82 -3.60 14.21
C ASP A 471 1.03 -5.02 13.65
N LYS A 472 1.07 -6.04 14.51
CA LYS A 472 1.10 -7.45 14.11
C LYS A 472 0.11 -8.24 14.93
N LEU A 473 -0.62 -9.14 14.27
CA LEU A 473 -1.43 -10.16 14.93
C LEU A 473 -1.26 -11.49 14.20
N LYS A 474 -0.78 -12.50 14.92
CA LYS A 474 -0.82 -13.89 14.49
C LYS A 474 -1.45 -14.75 15.56
N ILE A 475 -2.47 -15.52 15.18
CA ILE A 475 -3.17 -16.45 16.07
C ILE A 475 -3.06 -17.84 15.48
N THR A 476 -2.46 -18.74 16.24
CA THR A 476 -2.29 -20.16 15.87
C THR A 476 -3.06 -21.00 16.87
N LEU A 477 -3.82 -21.99 16.38
CA LEU A 477 -4.60 -22.90 17.20
C LEU A 477 -4.15 -24.34 16.95
N THR A 478 -3.96 -25.09 18.04
CA THR A 478 -3.64 -26.51 18.02
C THR A 478 -4.79 -27.30 18.64
N ILE A 479 -5.38 -28.23 17.88
CA ILE A 479 -6.45 -29.15 18.32
C ILE A 479 -5.98 -30.58 18.01
N GLY A 480 -5.96 -31.46 19.01
CA GLY A 480 -5.63 -32.88 18.79
C GLY A 480 -4.27 -33.13 18.12
N GLY A 481 -3.30 -32.22 18.32
CA GLY A 481 -1.97 -32.28 17.68
C GLY A 481 -1.87 -31.61 16.30
N GLU A 482 -3.00 -31.34 15.63
CA GLU A 482 -3.01 -30.55 14.40
C GLU A 482 -2.93 -29.06 14.74
N THR A 483 -2.09 -28.31 14.02
CA THR A 483 -1.87 -26.87 14.24
C THR A 483 -2.22 -26.06 12.99
N ARG A 484 -3.08 -25.04 13.11
CA ARG A 484 -3.47 -24.12 12.03
C ARG A 484 -3.27 -22.66 12.42
N VAL A 485 -2.83 -21.84 11.47
CA VAL A 485 -2.79 -20.37 11.62
C VAL A 485 -4.15 -19.81 11.24
N LEU A 486 -4.87 -19.24 12.22
CA LEU A 486 -6.21 -18.68 12.03
C LEU A 486 -6.16 -17.23 11.57
N VAL A 487 -5.25 -16.42 12.10
CA VAL A 487 -5.06 -15.02 11.72
C VAL A 487 -3.58 -14.78 11.52
N ASP A 488 -3.22 -14.04 10.47
CA ASP A 488 -1.84 -13.59 10.22
C ASP A 488 -1.87 -12.26 9.48
N GLN A 489 -1.83 -11.16 10.22
CA GLN A 489 -1.88 -9.79 9.69
C GLN A 489 -0.70 -8.97 10.22
N VAL A 490 -0.21 -8.09 9.35
CA VAL A 490 0.85 -7.10 9.63
C VAL A 490 0.50 -5.81 8.92
N ALA A 491 0.44 -4.70 9.65
CA ALA A 491 0.24 -3.34 9.15
C ALA A 491 0.70 -2.32 10.19
N ALA A 492 0.74 -1.04 9.86
CA ALA A 492 1.14 0.02 10.80
C ALA A 492 0.10 1.16 10.82
N PRO A 493 -1.00 1.04 11.59
CA PRO A 493 -1.44 -0.15 12.34
C PRO A 493 -2.41 -1.06 11.57
N ILE A 494 -2.61 -2.28 12.05
CA ILE A 494 -3.76 -3.14 11.70
C ILE A 494 -5.04 -2.52 12.23
N HIS A 495 -5.00 -2.10 13.49
CA HIS A 495 -6.08 -1.40 14.14
C HIS A 495 -5.54 -0.49 15.24
N TYR A 496 -6.12 0.70 15.32
CA TYR A 496 -5.90 1.62 16.42
C TYR A 496 -7.07 1.49 17.39
N PHE A 497 -6.81 0.84 18.54
CA PHE A 497 -7.81 0.68 19.58
C PHE A 497 -7.91 1.96 20.38
N THR A 498 -9.14 2.47 20.52
CA THR A 498 -9.45 3.67 21.31
C THR A 498 -10.62 3.38 22.24
N GLY A 499 -10.93 4.33 23.12
CA GLY A 499 -12.13 4.26 23.96
C GLY A 499 -13.45 4.09 23.18
N ASP A 500 -13.51 4.53 21.92
CA ASP A 500 -14.68 4.38 21.04
C ASP A 500 -14.55 3.20 20.07
N SER A 501 -13.33 2.78 19.77
CA SER A 501 -13.02 1.65 18.87
C SER A 501 -12.30 0.53 19.63
N ARG A 502 -13.04 -0.17 20.49
CA ARG A 502 -12.47 -1.18 21.41
C ARG A 502 -12.41 -2.59 20.85
N SER A 503 -12.91 -2.84 19.64
CA SER A 503 -13.03 -4.19 19.13
C SER A 503 -12.78 -4.28 17.63
N LYS A 504 -12.08 -5.33 17.22
CA LYS A 504 -11.81 -5.63 15.83
C LYS A 504 -12.07 -7.11 15.56
N THR A 505 -12.91 -7.38 14.57
CA THR A 505 -13.17 -8.74 14.07
C THR A 505 -12.19 -9.07 12.94
N PHE A 506 -11.65 -10.27 12.98
CA PHE A 506 -10.71 -10.84 12.02
C PHE A 506 -11.31 -12.10 11.42
N GLN A 507 -11.50 -12.09 10.11
CA GLN A 507 -11.86 -13.30 9.37
C GLN A 507 -10.70 -14.29 9.43
N ILE A 508 -11.01 -15.57 9.64
CA ILE A 508 -9.99 -16.61 9.70
C ILE A 508 -9.48 -16.98 8.30
N ILE A 509 -8.21 -17.34 8.24
CA ILE A 509 -7.63 -18.03 7.09
C ILE A 509 -8.20 -19.45 7.10
N ARG A 510 -8.88 -19.82 6.01
CA ARG A 510 -9.42 -21.17 5.80
C ARG A 510 -8.43 -22.04 5.04
#